data_AF-A0A3D5I028-F1
#
_entry.id   AF-A0A3D5I028-F1
#
_cell.length_a   1.000
_cell.length_b   1.000
_cell.length_c   1.000
_cell.angle_alpha   90.00
_cell.angle_beta   90.00
_cell.angle_gamma   90.00
#
_symmetry.space_group_name_H-M   'P 1'
#
loop_
_entity.id
_entity.type
_entity.pdbx_description
1 polymer ?
#
loop_
_entity_poly.entity_id
_entity_poly.type
_entity_poly.pdbx_seq_one_letter_code
_entity_poly.pdbx_strand_id
1 'polypeptide(L)'
;MQKPDWLRVKAPQRERIGAVADLLLDLKLNTVCQEASCPNIGECFAGGTATFLIMGPGCTRACPYCDIDFDKSVRELDPTEPERLGEA
;
A
#
# COMPACT_ATOMS: atom_id res chain seq x y z
N MET A 1 -9.46 7.47 -21.11
CA MET A 1 -8.74 8.74 -21.37
C MET A 1 -7.26 8.49 -21.21
N GLN A 2 -6.41 8.91 -22.15
CA GLN A 2 -4.96 8.79 -21.95
C GLN A 2 -4.47 9.89 -21.01
N LYS A 3 -3.63 9.51 -20.02
CA LYS A 3 -2.95 10.48 -19.15
C LYS A 3 -1.94 11.29 -19.98
N PRO A 4 -1.77 12.60 -19.77
CA PRO A 4 -0.73 13.41 -20.41
C PRO A 4 0.68 12.89 -20.08
N ASP A 5 1.66 13.17 -20.95
CA ASP A 5 3.02 12.64 -20.79
C ASP A 5 3.71 13.09 -19.50
N TRP A 6 3.49 14.33 -19.05
CA TRP A 6 4.06 14.88 -17.82
C TRP A 6 3.52 14.23 -16.53
N LEU A 7 2.40 13.49 -16.61
CA LEU A 7 1.78 12.80 -15.47
C LEU A 7 2.19 11.30 -15.41
N ARG A 8 3.04 10.83 -16.34
CA ARG A 8 3.46 9.43 -16.41
C ARG A 8 4.77 9.25 -15.67
N VAL A 9 4.85 8.18 -14.89
CA VAL A 9 6.09 7.72 -14.24
C VAL A 9 6.48 6.35 -14.80
N LYS A 10 7.75 5.98 -14.66
CA LYS A 10 8.20 4.63 -15.00
C LYS A 10 7.60 3.65 -13.98
N ALA A 11 7.22 2.46 -14.45
CA ALA A 11 6.76 1.40 -13.57
C ALA A 11 7.86 1.07 -12.53
N PRO A 12 7.48 0.79 -11.27
CA PRO A 12 8.44 0.48 -10.22
C PRO A 12 9.20 -0.81 -10.59
N GLN A 13 10.53 -0.73 -10.56
CA GLN A 13 11.40 -1.88 -10.80
C GLN A 13 11.60 -2.65 -9.49
N ARG A 14 11.55 -3.99 -9.56
CA ARG A 14 11.67 -4.88 -8.38
C ARG A 14 12.90 -4.57 -7.50
N GLU A 15 13.99 -4.15 -8.13
CA GLU A 15 15.25 -3.74 -7.47
C GLU A 15 15.11 -2.52 -6.54
N ARG A 16 14.13 -1.63 -6.80
CA ARG A 16 13.90 -0.40 -6.01
C ARG A 16 12.86 -0.54 -4.90
N ILE A 17 12.06 -1.60 -4.94
CA ILE A 17 10.95 -1.86 -4.02
C ILE A 17 11.23 -3.06 -3.11
N GLY A 18 12.19 -3.93 -3.47
CA GLY A 18 12.36 -5.27 -2.90
C GLY A 18 12.40 -5.31 -1.37
N ALA A 19 13.37 -4.63 -0.73
CA ALA A 19 13.54 -4.74 0.71
C ALA A 19 12.30 -4.33 1.53
N VAL A 20 11.64 -3.22 1.16
CA VAL A 20 10.42 -2.77 1.83
C VAL A 20 9.24 -3.69 1.49
N ALA A 21 9.12 -4.14 0.24
CA ALA A 21 8.06 -5.06 -0.16
C ALA A 21 8.17 -6.43 0.54
N ASP A 22 9.39 -6.95 0.69
CA ASP A 22 9.66 -8.21 1.38
C ASP A 22 9.38 -8.06 2.89
N LEU A 23 9.81 -6.96 3.51
CA LEU A 23 9.49 -6.64 4.92
C LEU A 23 7.97 -6.61 5.17
N LEU A 24 7.22 -5.91 4.31
CA LEU A 24 5.76 -5.81 4.43
C LEU A 24 5.08 -7.18 4.28
N LEU A 25 5.59 -8.03 3.40
CA LEU A 25 5.10 -9.39 3.22
C LEU A 25 5.36 -10.25 4.46
N ASP A 26 6.57 -10.19 5.00
CA ASP A 26 7.01 -10.94 6.18
C ASP A 26 6.20 -10.55 7.43
N LEU A 27 5.96 -9.24 7.62
CA LEU A 27 5.19 -8.69 8.74
C LEU A 27 3.67 -8.71 8.50
N LYS A 28 3.21 -9.17 7.33
CA LYS A 28 1.78 -9.20 6.94
C LYS A 28 1.11 -7.85 7.14
N LEU A 29 1.74 -6.78 6.67
CA LEU A 29 1.26 -5.41 6.76
C LEU A 29 0.78 -4.92 5.40
N ASN A 30 -0.31 -4.14 5.40
CA ASN A 30 -0.83 -3.51 4.19
C ASN A 30 -0.35 -2.06 4.13
N THR A 31 -0.22 -1.50 2.92
CA THR A 31 0.12 -0.08 2.73
C THR A 31 -0.86 0.60 1.79
N VAL A 32 -1.16 1.87 2.05
CA VAL A 32 -1.89 2.72 1.09
C VAL A 32 -1.11 2.84 -0.21
N CYS A 33 0.23 2.73 -0.15
CA CYS A 33 1.10 2.74 -1.33
C CYS A 33 0.73 1.64 -2.34
N GLN A 34 0.47 0.42 -1.85
CA GLN A 34 0.08 -0.73 -2.67
C GLN A 34 -1.41 -0.72 -2.99
N GLU A 35 -2.27 -0.60 -1.97
CA GLU A 35 -3.73 -0.74 -2.12
C GLU A 35 -4.37 0.41 -2.92
N ALA A 36 -3.74 1.58 -2.99
CA ALA A 36 -4.24 2.72 -3.77
C ALA A 36 -3.49 2.94 -5.10
N SER A 37 -2.73 1.95 -5.57
CA SER A 37 -1.97 2.00 -6.83
C SER A 37 -1.08 3.25 -6.97
N CYS A 38 -0.40 3.65 -5.89
CA CYS A 38 0.32 4.91 -5.84
C CYS A 38 1.49 4.93 -6.86
N PRO A 39 1.54 5.91 -7.80
CA PRO A 39 2.61 5.96 -8.80
C PRO A 39 4.00 6.22 -8.19
N ASN A 40 4.06 6.74 -6.96
CA ASN A 40 5.31 7.08 -6.28
C ASN A 40 5.90 5.94 -5.45
N ILE A 41 5.26 4.76 -5.43
CA ILE A 41 5.68 3.62 -4.57
C ILE A 41 7.17 3.28 -4.72
N GLY A 42 7.70 3.32 -5.94
CA GLY A 42 9.11 3.01 -6.20
C GLY A 42 10.10 4.06 -5.70
N GLU A 43 9.68 5.33 -5.60
CA GLU A 43 10.49 6.39 -5.01
C GLU A 43 10.45 6.32 -3.49
N CYS A 44 9.25 6.20 -2.91
CA CYS A 44 9.07 6.14 -1.46
C CYS A 44 9.77 4.92 -0.85
N PHE A 45 9.57 3.72 -1.42
CA PHE A 45 10.18 2.49 -0.87
C PHE A 45 11.69 2.50 -1.01
N ALA A 46 12.24 3.04 -2.11
CA ALA A 46 13.68 3.21 -2.27
C ALA A 46 14.28 4.18 -1.24
N GLY A 47 13.49 5.16 -0.78
CA GLY A 47 13.84 6.05 0.33
C GLY A 47 13.53 5.48 1.72
N GLY A 48 13.15 4.20 1.85
CA GLY A 48 12.80 3.57 3.13
C GLY A 48 11.52 4.14 3.76
N THR A 49 10.62 4.70 2.94
CA THR A 49 9.38 5.32 3.40
C THR A 49 8.16 4.58 2.88
N ALA A 50 7.21 4.28 3.76
CA ALA A 50 5.92 3.71 3.42
C ALA A 50 4.80 4.36 4.25
N THR A 51 3.56 4.28 3.77
CA THR A 51 2.37 4.67 4.53
C THR A 51 1.50 3.44 4.74
N PHE A 52 1.40 2.99 5.98
CA PHE A 52 0.64 1.81 6.36
C PHE A 52 -0.87 2.01 6.24
N LEU A 53 -1.57 0.95 5.85
CA LEU A 53 -3.02 0.84 5.88
C LEU A 53 -3.40 -0.16 6.98
N ILE A 54 -3.71 0.37 8.16
CA ILE A 54 -4.21 -0.44 9.27
C ILE A 54 -5.63 -0.95 9.00
N MET A 55 -5.99 -2.08 9.58
CA MET A 55 -7.30 -2.73 9.38
C MET A 55 -7.60 -3.06 7.91
N GLY A 56 -6.54 -3.23 7.11
CA GLY A 56 -6.63 -3.44 5.67
C GLY A 56 -6.93 -4.90 5.25
N PRO A 57 -6.83 -5.19 3.94
CA PRO A 57 -6.52 -4.28 2.85
C PRO A 57 -7.75 -3.54 2.28
N GLY A 58 -8.97 -3.96 2.64
CA GLY A 58 -10.22 -3.42 2.05
C GLY A 58 -10.91 -2.35 2.90
N CYS A 59 -11.72 -1.51 2.27
CA CYS A 59 -12.54 -0.50 2.93
C CYS A 59 -14.03 -0.83 2.83
N THR A 60 -14.79 -0.64 3.92
CA THR A 60 -16.25 -0.79 3.93
C THR A 60 -17.00 0.40 3.30
N ARG A 61 -16.28 1.43 2.87
CA ARG A 61 -16.82 2.57 2.12
C ARG A 61 -16.35 2.51 0.66
N ALA A 62 -17.22 2.92 -0.25
CA ALA A 62 -16.94 2.98 -1.69
C ALA A 62 -16.81 4.45 -2.15
N CYS A 63 -15.74 5.13 -1.72
CA CYS A 63 -15.47 6.50 -2.14
C CYS A 63 -15.17 6.55 -3.65
N PRO A 64 -15.80 7.43 -4.45
CA PRO A 64 -15.70 7.39 -5.91
C PRO A 64 -14.32 7.76 -6.47
N TYR A 65 -13.42 8.25 -5.63
CA TYR A 65 -12.04 8.64 -5.99
C TYR A 65 -10.98 7.70 -5.40
N CYS A 66 -11.37 6.77 -4.53
CA CYS A 66 -10.44 5.91 -3.82
C CYS A 66 -10.25 4.61 -4.61
N ASP A 67 -8.99 4.17 -4.74
CA ASP A 67 -8.64 2.94 -5.46
C ASP A 67 -8.48 1.73 -4.52
N ILE A 68 -8.59 1.93 -3.20
CA ILE A 68 -8.61 0.83 -2.23
C ILE A 68 -9.87 -0.02 -2.44
N ASP A 69 -9.68 -1.34 -2.49
CA ASP A 69 -10.75 -2.29 -2.73
C ASP A 69 -11.92 -2.11 -1.75
N PHE A 70 -13.13 -2.06 -2.32
CA PHE A 70 -14.34 -2.06 -1.53
C PHE A 70 -14.65 -3.47 -1.02
N ASP A 71 -14.63 -3.64 0.30
CA ASP A 71 -14.93 -4.89 0.96
C ASP A 71 -16.02 -4.68 2.01
N LYS A 72 -17.17 -5.34 1.81
CA LYS A 72 -18.30 -5.31 2.76
C LYS A 72 -18.13 -6.26 3.93
N SER A 73 -17.15 -7.17 3.88
CA SER A 73 -16.92 -8.11 4.97
C SER A 73 -16.40 -7.34 6.19
N VAL A 74 -17.16 -7.39 7.28
CA VAL A 74 -16.66 -6.92 8.57
C VAL A 74 -15.75 -8.02 9.10
N ARG A 75 -14.45 -7.76 9.05
CA ARG A 75 -13.43 -8.68 9.56
C ARG A 75 -13.19 -8.40 11.04
N GLU A 76 -12.80 -9.42 11.77
CA GLU A 76 -12.28 -9.21 13.12
C GLU A 76 -10.99 -8.39 13.03
N LEU A 77 -10.82 -7.45 13.96
CA LEU A 77 -9.61 -6.66 14.06
C LEU A 77 -8.48 -7.56 14.53
N ASP A 78 -7.32 -7.48 13.88
CA ASP A 78 -6.11 -8.16 14.34
C ASP A 78 -5.47 -7.36 15.49
N PRO A 79 -5.52 -7.86 16.74
CA PRO A 79 -4.94 -7.14 17.88
C PRO A 79 -3.41 -7.11 17.86
N THR A 80 -2.77 -7.93 17.03
CA THR A 80 -1.31 -8.02 16.89
C THR A 80 -0.76 -7.14 15.75
N GLU A 81 -1.64 -6.51 14.94
CA GLU A 81 -1.24 -5.56 13.88
C GLU A 81 -0.36 -4.40 14.41
N PRO A 82 -0.67 -3.77 15.57
CA PRO A 82 0.18 -2.69 16.10
C PRO A 82 1.59 -3.14 16.50
N GLU A 83 1.76 -4.39 16.95
CA GLU A 83 3.07 -4.94 17.32
C GLU A 83 3.95 -5.11 16.09
N ARG A 84 3.43 -5.78 15.06
CA ARG A 84 4.13 -5.94 13.77
C ARG A 84 4.43 -4.61 13.10
N LEU A 85 3.52 -3.62 13.22
CA LEU A 85 3.76 -2.27 12.71
C LEU A 85 4.91 -1.57 13.44
N GLY A 86 5.11 -1.84 14.74
CA GLY A 86 6.25 -1.33 15.51
C GLY A 86 7.58 -2.03 15.23
N GLU A 87 7.55 -3.24 14.66
CA GLU A 87 8.74 -3.99 14.22
C GLU A 87 9.29 -3.53 12.86
N ALA A 88 8.44 -2.91 12.03
CA ALA A 88 8.76 -2.41 10.69
C ALA A 88 9.61 -1.13 10.72
#